data_AF-A0A931LQL6-F1
#
_entry.id   AF-A0A931LQL6-F1
#
_cell.length_a   1.000
_cell.length_b   1.000
_cell.length_c   1.000
_cell.angle_alpha   90.00
_cell.angle_beta   90.00
_cell.angle_gamma   90.00
#
_symmetry.space_group_name_H-M   'P 1'
#
loop_
_entity.id
_entity.type
_entity.pdbx_description
1 polymer ?
#
loop_
_entity_poly.entity_id
_entity_poly.type
_entity_poly.pdbx_seq_one_letter_code
_entity_poly.pdbx_strand_id
1 'polypeptide(L)'
;MFKRPIAFVLLLALAAGAVFGQTPQEKDKASDAVFNKIRKIDLLFNISPLVLTKAQINALLPVLEKCRQRIRETRDLEYDQYRAVELRIDKSIEIALTKGDTPSRQLRSELTLLLSKLDTTRAIIVQLNIGEILPVFDKVLNAGQRKAAANSLRPETFGLDVKLDKMTQEEKEKLFIREIILDPLTYDMLVEMAKHLP
;
A
#
# COMPACT_ATOMS: atom_id res chain seq x y z
N MET A 1 19.66 1.48 -74.33
CA MET A 1 18.29 1.19 -73.83
C MET A 1 18.36 1.16 -72.31
N PHE A 2 17.97 2.26 -71.66
CA PHE A 2 18.08 2.43 -70.19
C PHE A 2 16.93 1.70 -69.48
N LYS A 3 17.24 0.81 -68.53
CA LYS A 3 16.31 0.36 -67.49
C LYS A 3 17.02 0.41 -66.13
N ARG A 4 16.42 1.18 -65.22
CA ARG A 4 16.88 1.48 -63.86
C ARG A 4 16.42 0.39 -62.84
N PRO A 5 16.51 0.55 -61.50
CA PRO A 5 17.34 -0.31 -60.63
C PRO A 5 16.53 -0.92 -59.47
N ILE A 6 16.39 -2.25 -59.37
CA ILE A 6 15.62 -2.89 -58.28
C ILE A 6 16.55 -3.78 -57.47
N ALA A 7 17.38 -3.18 -56.62
CA ALA A 7 18.20 -3.94 -55.67
C ALA A 7 18.51 -3.17 -54.38
N PHE A 8 17.68 -2.19 -53.99
CA PHE A 8 17.93 -1.36 -52.80
C PHE A 8 16.69 -1.14 -51.91
N VAL A 9 15.70 -2.04 -51.95
CA VAL A 9 14.47 -1.95 -51.11
C VAL A 9 14.30 -3.15 -50.18
N LEU A 10 15.14 -4.18 -50.26
CA LEU A 10 14.98 -5.42 -49.49
C LEU A 10 15.81 -5.51 -48.19
N LEU A 11 16.42 -4.40 -47.74
CA LEU A 11 17.20 -4.35 -46.49
C LEU A 11 16.56 -3.50 -45.37
N LEU A 12 15.37 -2.95 -45.60
CA LEU A 12 14.62 -2.14 -44.61
C LEU A 12 13.31 -2.80 -44.13
N ALA A 13 13.00 -4.01 -44.63
CA ALA A 13 11.78 -4.74 -44.28
C ALA A 13 11.93 -5.77 -43.15
N LEU A 14 13.12 -5.88 -42.53
CA LEU A 14 13.40 -6.82 -41.42
C LEU A 14 13.61 -6.13 -40.05
N ALA A 15 13.41 -4.81 -39.96
CA ALA A 15 13.49 -4.06 -38.70
C ALA A 15 12.11 -3.72 -38.09
N ALA A 16 11.03 -4.33 -38.59
CA ALA A 16 9.66 -4.12 -38.09
C ALA A 16 9.17 -5.27 -37.17
N GLY A 17 10.09 -6.07 -36.62
CA GLY A 17 9.78 -7.33 -35.91
C GLY A 17 10.20 -7.39 -34.44
N ALA A 18 10.39 -6.27 -33.74
CA ALA A 18 10.75 -6.29 -32.32
C ALA A 18 10.12 -5.14 -31.53
N VAL A 19 8.83 -4.87 -31.72
CA VAL A 19 8.03 -4.35 -30.60
C VAL A 19 7.66 -5.56 -29.76
N PHE A 20 8.57 -5.98 -28.87
CA PHE A 20 8.19 -6.84 -27.75
C PHE A 20 7.21 -6.04 -26.90
N GLY A 21 5.92 -6.13 -27.24
CA GLY A 21 4.86 -5.62 -26.40
C GLY A 21 4.94 -6.36 -25.07
N GLN A 22 5.17 -5.62 -23.98
CA GLN A 22 5.10 -6.17 -22.63
C GLN A 22 3.81 -6.97 -22.47
N THR A 23 3.92 -8.15 -21.89
CA THR A 23 2.76 -8.96 -21.50
C THR A 23 1.87 -8.16 -20.55
N PRO A 24 0.55 -8.43 -20.46
CA PRO A 24 -0.32 -7.78 -19.49
C PRO A 24 0.25 -7.80 -18.07
N GLN A 25 0.84 -8.94 -17.65
CA GLN A 25 1.46 -9.09 -16.34
C GLN A 25 2.70 -8.19 -16.14
N GLU A 26 3.51 -7.99 -17.18
CA GLU A 26 4.65 -7.06 -17.13
C GLU A 26 4.19 -5.60 -17.05
N LYS A 27 3.09 -5.26 -17.74
CA LYS A 27 2.47 -3.93 -17.65
C LYS A 27 1.90 -3.67 -16.26
N ASP A 28 1.27 -4.67 -15.63
CA ASP A 28 0.75 -4.56 -14.26
C ASP A 28 1.91 -4.32 -13.28
N LYS A 29 2.96 -5.14 -13.33
CA LYS A 29 4.17 -4.95 -12.49
C LYS A 29 4.84 -3.60 -12.71
N ALA A 30 4.92 -3.15 -13.97
CA ALA A 30 5.49 -1.84 -14.29
C ALA A 30 4.63 -0.70 -13.72
N SER A 31 3.31 -0.84 -13.77
CA SER A 31 2.35 0.12 -13.21
C SER A 31 2.45 0.17 -11.69
N ASP A 32 2.52 -0.97 -11.02
CA ASP A 32 2.74 -1.06 -9.56
C ASP A 32 4.06 -0.40 -9.15
N ALA A 33 5.13 -0.60 -9.93
CA ALA A 33 6.41 0.03 -9.68
C ALA A 33 6.34 1.56 -9.79
N VAL A 34 5.59 2.09 -10.76
CA VAL A 34 5.36 3.54 -10.90
C VAL A 34 4.49 4.05 -9.75
N PHE A 35 3.42 3.34 -9.39
CA PHE A 35 2.56 3.68 -8.27
C PHE A 35 3.35 3.77 -6.95
N ASN A 36 4.22 2.80 -6.69
CA ASN A 36 5.11 2.80 -5.53
C ASN A 36 6.05 4.02 -5.51
N LYS A 37 6.56 4.46 -6.67
CA LYS A 37 7.38 5.68 -6.75
C LYS A 37 6.56 6.93 -6.43
N ILE A 38 5.35 7.04 -6.97
CA ILE A 38 4.42 8.13 -6.67
C ILE A 38 4.12 8.16 -5.17
N ARG A 39 3.81 7.01 -4.57
CA ARG A 39 3.56 6.91 -3.13
C ARG A 39 4.78 7.28 -2.29
N LYS A 40 6.00 6.88 -2.67
CA LYS A 40 7.23 7.32 -1.99
C LYS A 40 7.39 8.84 -2.01
N ILE A 41 7.10 9.49 -3.14
CA ILE A 41 7.15 10.96 -3.25
C ILE A 41 6.14 11.60 -2.28
N ASP A 42 4.92 11.09 -2.24
CA ASP A 42 3.88 11.55 -1.31
C ASP A 42 4.27 11.37 0.17
N LEU A 43 4.82 10.21 0.52
CA LEU A 43 5.36 9.97 1.87
C LEU A 43 6.50 10.93 2.20
N LEU A 44 7.41 11.21 1.25
CA LEU A 44 8.49 12.17 1.45
C LEU A 44 7.97 13.60 1.66
N PHE A 45 6.90 14.01 0.99
CA PHE A 45 6.28 15.33 1.24
C PHE A 45 5.76 15.47 2.67
N ASN A 46 5.36 14.36 3.28
CA ASN A 46 4.85 14.33 4.66
C ASN A 46 5.96 14.15 5.71
N ILE A 47 6.99 13.34 5.42
CA ILE A 47 8.05 13.00 6.38
C ILE A 47 9.19 14.04 6.37
N SER A 48 9.59 14.54 5.20
CA SER A 48 10.76 15.43 5.10
C SER A 48 10.63 16.73 5.91
N PRO A 49 9.46 17.39 6.00
CA PRO A 49 9.28 18.58 6.82
C PRO A 49 9.46 18.36 8.32
N LEU A 50 9.45 17.11 8.80
CA LEU A 50 9.72 16.80 10.19
C LEU A 50 11.20 16.96 10.54
N VAL A 51 12.09 16.99 9.55
CA VAL A 51 13.55 17.12 9.73
C VAL A 51 14.04 16.17 10.82
N LEU A 52 13.65 14.89 10.71
CA LEU A 52 14.00 13.87 11.70
C LEU A 52 15.51 13.67 11.72
N THR A 53 16.08 13.59 12.92
CA THR A 53 17.49 13.22 13.08
C THR A 53 17.68 11.71 12.92
N LYS A 54 18.91 11.28 12.64
CA LYS A 54 19.28 9.86 12.60
C LYS A 54 18.94 9.13 13.90
N ALA A 55 19.18 9.77 15.04
CA ALA A 55 18.83 9.22 16.35
C ALA A 55 17.32 9.03 16.52
N GLN A 56 16.50 9.99 16.06
CA GLN A 56 15.05 9.89 16.11
C GLN A 56 14.53 8.76 15.21
N ILE A 57 15.05 8.65 13.99
CA ILE A 57 14.70 7.55 13.08
C ILE A 57 15.07 6.20 13.71
N ASN A 58 16.29 6.06 14.21
CA ASN A 58 16.76 4.82 14.84
C ASN A 58 15.93 4.42 16.07
N ALA A 59 15.34 5.38 16.79
CA ALA A 59 14.44 5.10 17.90
C ALA A 59 13.05 4.63 17.45
N LEU A 60 12.58 5.06 16.27
CA LEU A 60 11.29 4.65 15.70
C LEU A 60 11.36 3.28 15.00
N LEU A 61 12.47 2.96 14.34
CA LEU A 61 12.60 1.73 13.54
C LEU A 61 12.24 0.44 14.30
N PRO A 62 12.64 0.22 15.57
CA PRO A 62 12.30 -1.02 16.28
C PRO A 62 10.79 -1.23 16.47
N VAL A 63 10.05 -0.19 16.83
CA VAL A 63 8.58 -0.30 16.98
C VAL A 63 7.91 -0.49 15.62
N LEU A 64 8.45 0.15 14.56
CA LEU A 64 7.93 -0.04 13.21
C LEU A 64 8.16 -1.46 12.69
N GLU A 65 9.31 -2.07 12.94
CA GLU A 65 9.56 -3.46 12.53
C GLU A 65 8.60 -4.42 13.24
N LYS A 66 8.32 -4.19 14.53
CA LYS A 66 7.31 -4.96 15.28
C LYS A 66 5.92 -4.83 14.64
N CYS A 67 5.51 -3.61 14.27
CA CYS A 67 4.25 -3.38 13.57
C CYS A 67 4.22 -4.06 12.19
N ARG A 68 5.31 -4.00 11.40
CA ARG A 68 5.43 -4.70 10.11
C ARG A 68 5.27 -6.20 10.27
N GLN A 69 5.94 -6.78 11.27
CA GLN A 69 5.87 -8.20 11.56
C GLN A 69 4.43 -8.63 11.90
N ARG A 70 3.75 -7.87 12.77
CA ARG A 70 2.34 -8.12 13.11
C ARG A 70 1.41 -8.04 11.89
N ILE A 71 1.66 -7.09 10.98
CA ILE A 71 0.89 -6.98 9.73
C ILE A 71 1.14 -8.20 8.83
N ARG A 72 2.38 -8.68 8.72
CA ARG A 72 2.72 -9.90 7.96
C ARG A 72 2.00 -11.13 8.52
N GLU A 73 2.13 -11.36 9.83
CA GLU A 73 1.45 -12.47 10.52
C GLU A 73 -0.06 -12.43 10.34
N THR A 74 -0.65 -11.23 10.41
CA THR A 74 -2.09 -11.06 10.17
C THR A 74 -2.44 -11.46 8.73
N ARG A 75 -1.70 -10.97 7.71
CA ARG A 75 -1.96 -11.31 6.31
C ARG A 75 -1.86 -12.81 6.05
N ASP A 76 -0.92 -13.50 6.68
CA ASP A 76 -0.78 -14.95 6.55
C ASP A 76 -2.03 -15.66 7.10
N LEU A 77 -2.54 -15.21 8.26
CA LEU A 77 -3.81 -15.71 8.82
C LEU A 77 -5.03 -15.38 7.95
N GLU A 78 -5.05 -14.22 7.28
CA GLU A 78 -6.13 -13.89 6.33
C GLU A 78 -6.08 -14.79 5.11
N TYR A 79 -4.87 -15.02 4.57
CA TYR A 79 -4.66 -15.91 3.43
C TYR A 79 -5.20 -17.31 3.73
N ASP A 80 -4.85 -17.88 4.88
CA ASP A 80 -5.34 -19.21 5.29
C ASP A 80 -6.88 -19.26 5.38
N GLN A 81 -7.51 -18.18 5.87
CA GLN A 81 -8.97 -18.08 5.94
C GLN A 81 -9.61 -17.98 4.54
N TYR A 82 -9.01 -17.25 3.60
CA TYR A 82 -9.49 -17.21 2.21
C TYR A 82 -9.34 -18.58 1.53
N ARG A 83 -8.18 -19.25 1.72
CA ARG A 83 -7.94 -20.59 1.17
C ARG A 83 -8.95 -21.62 1.69
N ALA A 84 -9.39 -21.50 2.94
CA ALA A 84 -10.39 -22.41 3.52
C ALA A 84 -11.79 -22.33 2.88
N VAL A 85 -12.12 -21.24 2.18
CA VAL A 85 -13.42 -21.05 1.52
C VAL A 85 -13.35 -21.14 -0.02
N GLU A 86 -12.15 -21.04 -0.60
CA GLU A 86 -11.93 -20.92 -2.06
C GLU A 86 -12.64 -22.02 -2.87
N LEU A 87 -12.38 -23.31 -2.58
CA LEU A 87 -12.98 -24.41 -3.34
C LEU A 87 -14.52 -24.40 -3.31
N ARG A 88 -15.13 -23.89 -2.24
CA ARG A 88 -16.60 -23.77 -2.14
C ARG A 88 -17.12 -22.59 -2.95
N ILE A 89 -16.37 -21.50 -3.00
CA ILE A 89 -16.64 -20.36 -3.87
C ILE A 89 -16.57 -20.81 -5.33
N ASP A 90 -15.49 -21.47 -5.74
CA ASP A 90 -15.27 -21.92 -7.12
C ASP A 90 -16.41 -22.82 -7.61
N LYS A 91 -16.78 -23.83 -6.81
CA LYS A 91 -17.92 -24.70 -7.12
C LYS A 91 -19.24 -23.94 -7.24
N SER A 92 -19.46 -22.94 -6.39
CA SER A 92 -20.70 -22.16 -6.42
C SER A 92 -20.75 -21.22 -7.62
N ILE A 93 -19.60 -20.69 -8.04
CA ILE A 93 -19.47 -19.92 -9.29
C ILE A 93 -19.76 -20.82 -10.48
N GLU A 94 -19.15 -22.01 -10.55
CA GLU A 94 -19.37 -22.95 -11.65
C GLU A 94 -20.84 -23.35 -11.75
N ILE A 95 -21.48 -23.72 -10.64
CA ILE A 95 -22.91 -24.05 -10.60
C ILE A 95 -23.77 -22.88 -11.08
N ALA A 96 -23.49 -21.66 -10.62
CA ALA A 96 -24.25 -20.49 -11.04
C ALA A 96 -24.10 -20.16 -12.52
N LEU A 97 -22.89 -20.29 -13.07
CA LEU A 97 -22.62 -20.00 -14.47
C LEU A 97 -23.11 -21.08 -15.42
N THR A 98 -23.07 -22.36 -15.02
CA THR A 98 -23.38 -23.48 -15.91
C THR A 98 -24.81 -23.99 -15.77
N LYS A 99 -25.37 -23.94 -14.56
CA LYS A 99 -26.72 -24.47 -14.26
C LYS A 99 -27.76 -23.37 -14.05
N GLY A 100 -27.33 -22.11 -13.94
CA GLY A 100 -28.22 -20.98 -13.66
C GLY A 100 -28.72 -20.93 -12.21
N ASP A 101 -28.17 -21.76 -11.33
CA ASP A 101 -28.55 -21.83 -9.92
C ASP A 101 -27.88 -20.71 -9.11
N THR A 102 -28.65 -19.96 -8.33
CA THR A 102 -28.10 -18.89 -7.49
C THR A 102 -27.21 -19.46 -6.36
N PRO A 103 -26.05 -18.84 -6.04
CA PRO A 103 -25.25 -19.23 -4.88
C PRO A 103 -26.06 -19.27 -3.57
N SER A 104 -25.79 -20.26 -2.73
CA SER A 104 -26.61 -20.51 -1.53
C SER A 104 -26.59 -19.34 -0.54
N ARG A 105 -27.73 -19.13 0.15
CA ARG A 105 -27.82 -18.13 1.24
C ARG A 105 -26.83 -18.41 2.37
N GLN A 106 -26.55 -19.69 2.64
CA GLN A 106 -25.58 -20.11 3.65
C GLN A 106 -24.16 -19.67 3.28
N LEU A 107 -23.72 -19.94 2.05
CA LEU A 107 -22.41 -19.50 1.57
C LEU A 107 -22.31 -17.97 1.61
N ARG A 108 -23.35 -17.26 1.17
CA ARG A 108 -23.38 -15.79 1.26
C ARG A 108 -23.18 -15.30 2.70
N SER A 109 -23.90 -15.88 3.66
CA SER A 109 -23.79 -15.52 5.08
C SER A 109 -22.40 -15.80 5.65
N GLU A 110 -21.80 -16.93 5.28
CA GLU A 110 -20.45 -17.30 5.68
C GLU A 110 -19.41 -16.32 5.15
N LEU A 111 -19.49 -15.97 3.86
CA LEU A 111 -18.59 -15.00 3.24
C LEU A 111 -18.76 -13.60 3.85
N THR A 112 -19.99 -13.16 4.13
CA THR A 112 -20.22 -11.88 4.83
C THR A 112 -19.59 -11.88 6.22
N LEU A 113 -19.74 -12.96 6.99
CA LEU A 113 -19.14 -13.06 8.31
C LEU A 113 -17.61 -13.08 8.24
N LEU A 114 -17.05 -13.82 7.27
CA LEU A 114 -15.61 -13.86 7.04
C LEU A 114 -15.06 -12.46 6.73
N LEU A 115 -15.64 -11.76 5.75
CA LEU A 115 -15.19 -10.42 5.37
C LEU A 115 -15.29 -9.43 6.54
N SER A 116 -16.41 -9.44 7.27
CA SER A 116 -16.59 -8.60 8.46
C SER A 116 -15.55 -8.88 9.56
N LYS A 117 -15.24 -10.16 9.80
CA LYS A 117 -14.20 -10.57 10.75
C LYS A 117 -12.82 -10.07 10.31
N LEU A 118 -12.47 -10.23 9.04
CA LEU A 118 -11.18 -9.77 8.51
C LEU A 118 -11.06 -8.25 8.61
N ASP A 119 -12.09 -7.49 8.22
CA ASP A 119 -12.09 -6.04 8.33
C ASP A 119 -11.96 -5.55 9.77
N THR A 120 -12.66 -6.21 10.70
CA THR A 120 -12.54 -5.93 12.14
C THR A 120 -11.13 -6.21 12.64
N THR A 121 -10.54 -7.33 12.20
CA THR A 121 -9.17 -7.72 12.57
C THR A 121 -8.15 -6.68 12.09
N ARG A 122 -8.25 -6.26 10.82
CA ARG A 122 -7.40 -5.19 10.25
C ARG A 122 -7.52 -3.90 11.04
N ALA A 123 -8.74 -3.49 11.39
CA ALA A 123 -8.98 -2.29 12.18
C ALA A 123 -8.34 -2.37 13.57
N ILE A 124 -8.47 -3.51 14.26
CA ILE A 124 -7.84 -3.75 15.58
C ILE A 124 -6.32 -3.66 15.47
N ILE A 125 -5.72 -4.30 14.47
CA ILE A 125 -4.26 -4.30 14.27
C ILE A 125 -3.74 -2.89 13.99
N VAL A 126 -4.46 -2.09 13.18
CA VAL A 126 -4.13 -0.68 12.95
C VAL A 126 -4.16 0.11 14.27
N GLN A 127 -5.24 -0.03 15.06
CA GLN A 127 -5.35 0.70 16.34
C GLN A 127 -4.27 0.29 17.34
N LEU A 128 -3.96 -1.00 17.42
CA LEU A 128 -2.92 -1.52 18.29
C LEU A 128 -1.55 -0.98 17.86
N ASN A 129 -1.25 -0.98 16.56
CA ASN A 129 -0.02 -0.40 16.02
C ASN A 129 0.10 1.10 16.29
N ILE A 130 -0.99 1.87 16.12
CA ILE A 130 -1.03 3.29 16.47
C ILE A 130 -0.73 3.47 17.97
N GLY A 131 -1.34 2.66 18.83
CA GLY A 131 -1.13 2.71 20.28
C GLY A 131 0.29 2.35 20.72
N GLU A 132 1.02 1.55 19.94
CA GLU A 132 2.44 1.25 20.21
C GLU A 132 3.38 2.34 19.67
N ILE A 133 3.07 2.94 18.52
CA ILE A 133 3.91 3.96 17.90
C ILE A 133 3.75 5.31 18.60
N LEU A 134 2.53 5.72 18.92
CA LEU A 134 2.24 7.06 19.45
C LEU A 134 3.09 7.41 20.69
N PRO A 135 3.26 6.54 21.71
CA PRO A 135 4.11 6.85 22.86
C PRO A 135 5.59 7.03 22.48
N VAL A 136 6.10 6.26 21.51
CA VAL A 136 7.47 6.42 21.00
C VAL A 136 7.58 7.73 20.21
N PHE A 137 6.59 8.02 19.38
CA PHE A 137 6.49 9.24 18.60
C PHE A 137 6.51 10.48 19.51
N ASP A 138 5.71 10.49 20.58
CA ASP A 138 5.63 11.57 21.57
C ASP A 138 6.93 11.77 22.35
N LYS A 139 7.63 10.67 22.64
CA LYS A 139 8.91 10.71 23.37
C LYS A 139 10.07 11.19 22.49
N VAL A 140 10.06 10.83 21.21
CA VAL A 140 11.20 11.01 20.31
C VAL A 140 11.12 12.32 19.53
N LEU A 141 9.92 12.75 19.13
CA LEU A 141 9.73 14.00 18.40
C LEU A 141 9.51 15.17 19.35
N ASN A 142 10.04 16.34 18.97
CA ASN A 142 9.76 17.57 19.68
C ASN A 142 8.38 18.15 19.30
N ALA A 143 7.90 19.12 20.08
CA ALA A 143 6.58 19.73 19.86
C ALA A 143 6.40 20.35 18.46
N GLY A 144 7.47 20.93 17.88
CA GLY A 144 7.45 21.48 16.53
C GLY A 144 7.25 20.41 15.46
N GLN A 145 7.97 19.30 15.58
CA GLN A 145 7.86 18.14 14.68
C GLN A 145 6.48 17.48 14.78
N ARG A 146 5.97 17.29 16.01
CA ARG A 146 4.62 16.76 16.24
C ARG A 146 3.54 17.64 15.63
N LYS A 147 3.66 18.96 15.79
CA LYS A 147 2.76 19.93 15.15
C LYS A 147 2.87 19.90 13.63
N ALA A 148 4.07 19.71 13.07
CA ALA A 148 4.27 19.58 11.64
C ALA A 148 3.59 18.30 11.10
N ALA A 149 3.74 17.16 11.80
CA ALA A 149 3.07 15.91 11.45
C ALA A 149 1.54 16.04 11.48
N ALA A 150 1.00 16.65 12.54
CA ALA A 150 -0.44 16.87 12.67
C ALA A 150 -1.03 17.72 11.53
N ASN A 151 -0.24 18.62 10.92
CA ASN A 151 -0.71 19.53 9.88
C ASN A 151 -0.22 19.16 8.46
N SER A 152 0.52 18.07 8.30
CA SER A 152 1.01 17.65 6.97
C SER A 152 -0.11 17.05 6.12
N LEU A 153 -1.10 16.44 6.78
CA LEU A 153 -2.23 15.79 6.14
C LEU A 153 -3.23 16.82 5.61
N ARG A 154 -3.63 16.64 4.35
CA ARG A 154 -4.55 17.53 3.63
C ARG A 154 -5.97 16.97 3.68
N PRO A 155 -6.99 17.73 4.14
CA PRO A 155 -8.36 17.23 4.25
C PRO A 155 -8.91 16.69 2.92
N GLU A 156 -8.50 17.30 1.81
CA GLU A 156 -8.96 16.96 0.46
C GLU A 156 -8.47 15.59 -0.02
N THR A 157 -7.48 15.01 0.66
CA THR A 157 -6.95 13.67 0.35
C THR A 157 -7.67 12.55 1.08
N PHE A 158 -8.58 12.89 2.01
CA PHE A 158 -9.39 11.94 2.77
C PHE A 158 -10.85 12.00 2.32
N GLY A 159 -11.58 10.89 2.49
CA GLY A 159 -13.01 10.85 2.18
C GLY A 159 -13.82 11.90 2.95
N LEU A 160 -15.03 12.20 2.46
CA LEU A 160 -15.93 13.24 2.98
C LEU A 160 -16.22 13.16 4.51
N ASP A 161 -15.94 12.02 5.13
CA ASP A 161 -16.20 11.75 6.53
C ASP A 161 -15.07 12.23 7.48
N VAL A 162 -13.88 12.54 6.96
CA VAL A 162 -12.73 12.94 7.78
C VAL A 162 -12.66 14.46 7.92
N LYS A 163 -13.11 14.98 9.07
CA LYS A 163 -13.11 16.42 9.39
C LYS A 163 -11.84 16.82 10.14
N LEU A 164 -10.73 16.97 9.41
CA LEU A 164 -9.43 17.33 10.00
C LEU A 164 -9.48 18.66 10.79
N ASP A 165 -10.30 19.61 10.37
CA ASP A 165 -10.50 20.89 11.06
C ASP A 165 -11.07 20.73 12.49
N LYS A 166 -11.77 19.62 12.75
CA LYS A 166 -12.42 19.32 14.03
C LYS A 166 -11.62 18.37 14.92
N MET A 167 -10.54 17.80 14.40
CA MET A 167 -9.68 16.89 15.15
C MET A 167 -8.75 17.64 16.08
N THR A 168 -8.59 17.11 17.29
CA THR A 168 -7.51 17.46 18.21
C THR A 168 -6.15 17.16 17.58
N GLN A 169 -5.08 17.74 18.13
CA GLN A 169 -3.73 17.48 17.64
C GLN A 169 -3.36 15.99 17.75
N GLU A 170 -3.70 15.34 18.86
CA GLU A 170 -3.42 13.91 19.06
C GLU A 170 -4.16 13.03 18.03
N GLU A 171 -5.41 13.36 17.69
CA GLU A 171 -6.15 12.64 16.66
C GLU A 171 -5.50 12.79 15.27
N LYS A 172 -4.99 13.98 14.95
CA LYS A 172 -4.23 14.21 13.72
C LYS A 172 -2.91 13.46 13.70
N GLU A 173 -2.22 13.38 14.83
CA GLU A 173 -0.98 12.59 14.97
C GLU A 173 -1.26 11.10 14.81
N LYS A 174 -2.34 10.57 15.40
CA LYS A 174 -2.78 9.19 15.19
C LYS A 174 -3.10 8.91 13.72
N LEU A 175 -3.75 9.86 13.04
CA LEU A 175 -4.02 9.75 11.61
C LEU A 175 -2.74 9.80 10.78
N PHE A 176 -1.79 10.69 11.11
CA PHE A 176 -0.47 10.73 10.49
C PHE A 176 0.27 9.41 10.68
N ILE A 177 0.24 8.84 11.89
CA ILE A 177 0.84 7.54 12.16
C ILE A 177 0.21 6.45 11.28
N ARG A 178 -1.12 6.43 11.20
CA ARG A 178 -1.87 5.47 10.40
C ARG A 178 -1.53 5.54 8.91
N GLU A 179 -1.54 6.75 8.36
CA GLU A 179 -1.53 6.97 6.91
C GLU A 179 -0.12 7.15 6.34
N ILE A 180 0.83 7.58 7.17
CA ILE A 180 2.21 7.86 6.76
C ILE A 180 3.17 6.89 7.42
N ILE A 181 3.18 6.81 8.75
CA ILE A 181 4.19 6.02 9.47
C ILE A 181 4.00 4.51 9.28
N LEU A 182 2.76 4.03 9.28
CA LEU A 182 2.41 2.62 9.08
C LEU A 182 2.34 2.19 7.61
N ASP A 183 2.60 3.10 6.67
CA ASP A 183 2.67 2.74 5.26
C ASP A 183 3.78 1.68 5.02
N PRO A 184 3.53 0.64 4.21
CA PRO A 184 4.50 -0.42 3.94
C PRO A 184 5.86 0.07 3.44
N LEU A 185 5.92 1.22 2.76
CA LEU A 185 7.14 1.79 2.19
C LEU A 185 7.92 2.66 3.18
N THR A 186 7.28 3.14 4.25
CA THR A 186 7.87 4.13 5.15
C THR A 186 9.06 3.59 5.92
N TYR A 187 9.03 2.33 6.38
CA TYR A 187 10.18 1.76 7.09
C TYR A 187 11.45 1.79 6.23
N ASP A 188 11.37 1.25 5.01
CA ASP A 188 12.54 1.12 4.15
C ASP A 188 13.04 2.52 3.73
N MET A 189 12.13 3.48 3.57
CA MET A 189 12.48 4.89 3.37
C MET A 189 13.21 5.49 4.57
N LEU A 190 12.73 5.26 5.79
CA LEU A 190 13.38 5.77 7.01
C LEU A 190 14.77 5.17 7.19
N VAL A 191 14.94 3.86 6.93
CA VAL A 191 16.26 3.21 6.91
C VAL A 191 17.19 3.89 5.92
N GLU A 192 16.72 4.19 4.71
CA GLU A 192 17.53 4.87 3.70
C GLU A 192 17.87 6.30 4.11
N MET A 193 16.91 7.07 4.61
CA MET A 193 17.14 8.43 5.13
C MET A 193 18.19 8.44 6.24
N ALA A 194 18.16 7.48 7.16
CA ALA A 194 19.13 7.38 8.26
C ALA A 194 20.59 7.17 7.79
N LYS A 195 20.81 6.62 6.59
CA LYS A 195 22.16 6.47 6.02
C LYS A 195 22.75 7.80 5.56
N HIS A 196 21.92 8.72 5.08
CA HIS A 196 22.33 9.99 4.50
C HIS A 196 22.28 11.16 5.50
N LEU A 197 21.66 10.96 6.66
CA LEU A 197 21.67 11.94 7.74
C LEU A 197 23.01 11.90 8.51
N PRO A 198 23.49 13.09 8.95
CA PRO A 198 24.71 13.21 9.75
C PRO A 198 24.59 12.48 11.09
#